data_AF-A0A1I0SZ16-F1
#
_entry.id   AF-A0A1I0SZ16-F1
#
_cell.length_a   1.000
_cell.length_b   1.000
_cell.length_c   1.000
_cell.angle_alpha   90.00
_cell.angle_beta   90.00
_cell.angle_gamma   90.00
#
_symmetry.space_group_name_H-M   'P 1'
#
loop_
_entity.id
_entity.type
_entity.pdbx_description
1 polymer ?
#
loop_
_entity_poly.entity_id
_entity_poly.type
_entity_poly.pdbx_seq_one_letter_code
_entity_poly.pdbx_strand_id
1 'polypeptide(L)' 'MLCTLKIKLVPTLEQFHALLETMKRFNQACNYISEIAFRSRTFSKTKIQRLCYYDVREKFGLSA' A
#
# COMPACT_ATOMS: atom_id res chain seq x y z
N MET A 1 23.18 3.30 19.30
CA MET A 1 23.70 2.60 18.09
C MET A 1 22.68 1.53 17.72
N LEU A 2 22.12 1.56 16.51
CA LEU A 2 21.14 0.57 16.05
C LEU A 2 21.88 -0.62 15.42
N CYS A 3 21.61 -1.83 15.89
CA CYS A 3 22.11 -3.06 15.29
C CYS A 3 20.99 -3.68 14.42
N THR A 4 21.26 -3.92 13.15
CA THR A 4 20.31 -4.50 12.19
C THR A 4 20.85 -5.82 11.63
N LEU A 5 19.98 -6.81 11.51
CA LEU A 5 20.31 -8.15 11.01
C LEU A 5 19.35 -8.53 9.87
N LYS A 6 19.88 -9.13 8.80
CA LYS A 6 19.08 -9.60 7.66
C LYS A 6 18.66 -11.05 7.89
N ILE A 7 17.36 -11.30 7.91
CA ILE A 7 16.78 -12.64 8.03
C ILE A 7 15.97 -13.00 6.78
N LYS A 8 15.90 -14.29 6.45
CA LYS A 8 15.03 -14.81 5.39
C LYS A 8 13.68 -15.16 6.01
N LEU A 9 12.60 -14.67 5.41
CA LEU A 9 11.25 -15.09 5.74
C LEU A 9 10.96 -16.43 5.04
N VAL A 10 10.57 -17.46 5.80
CA VAL A 10 10.20 -18.78 5.29
C VAL A 10 8.72 -19.02 5.63
N PRO A 11 7.78 -18.49 4.82
CA PRO A 11 6.36 -18.62 5.09
C PRO A 11 5.85 -20.03 4.76
N THR A 12 4.77 -20.45 5.43
CA THR A 12 3.95 -21.57 4.96
C THR A 12 3.22 -21.18 3.67
N LEU A 13 2.68 -22.16 2.95
CA LEU A 13 1.94 -21.89 1.71
C LEU A 13 0.77 -20.91 1.92
N GLU A 14 0.02 -21.09 3.00
CA GLU A 14 -1.09 -20.20 3.38
C GLU A 14 -0.60 -18.77 3.66
N GLN A 15 0.48 -18.62 4.41
CA GLN A 15 1.10 -17.31 4.69
C GLN A 15 1.62 -16.64 3.42
N PHE A 16 2.23 -17.42 2.51
CA PHE A 16 2.70 -16.91 1.22
C PHE A 16 1.53 -16.33 0.40
N HIS A 17 0.42 -17.06 0.31
CA HIS A 17 -0.77 -16.58 -0.40
C HIS A 17 -1.36 -15.33 0.26
N ALA A 18 -1.48 -15.31 1.59
CA ALA A 18 -1.99 -14.14 2.31
C ALA A 18 -1.11 -12.89 2.08
N LEU A 19 0.22 -13.05 2.12
CA LEU A 19 1.17 -11.97 1.83
C LEU A 19 1.05 -11.51 0.38
N LEU A 20 1.01 -12.43 -0.56
CA LEU A 20 0.91 -12.11 -1.98
C LEU A 20 -0.39 -11.36 -2.31
N GLU A 21 -1.52 -11.79 -1.76
CA GLU A 21 -2.80 -11.09 -1.93
C GLU A 21 -2.77 -9.69 -1.30
N THR A 22 -2.12 -9.53 -0.14
CA THR A 22 -1.91 -8.23 0.49
C THR A 22 -1.08 -7.31 -0.41
N MET A 23 0.02 -7.82 -0.98
CA MET A 23 0.87 -7.05 -1.90
C MET A 23 0.11 -6.65 -3.18
N LYS A 24 -0.71 -7.53 -3.75
CA LYS A 24 -1.55 -7.20 -4.92
C LYS A 24 -2.52 -6.07 -4.62
N ARG A 25 -3.26 -6.16 -3.50
CA ARG A 25 -4.20 -5.10 -3.09
C ARG A 25 -3.49 -3.78 -2.83
N PHE A 26 -2.33 -3.82 -2.18
CA PHE A 26 -1.50 -2.64 -1.98
C PHE A 26 -1.07 -2.01 -3.31
N ASN A 27 -0.62 -2.81 -4.27
CA ASN A 27 -0.23 -2.31 -5.60
C ASN A 27 -1.41 -1.67 -6.35
N GLN A 28 -2.60 -2.27 -6.26
CA GLN A 28 -3.81 -1.69 -6.86
C GLN A 28 -4.18 -0.35 -6.22
N ALA A 29 -4.07 -0.23 -4.89
CA ALA A 29 -4.26 1.03 -4.19
C ALA A 29 -3.25 2.09 -4.66
N CYS A 30 -1.98 1.72 -4.83
CA CYS A 30 -0.95 2.62 -5.35
C CYS A 30 -1.27 3.13 -6.76
N ASN A 31 -1.73 2.24 -7.65
CA ASN A 31 -2.13 2.62 -9.00
C ASN A 31 -3.30 3.62 -8.97
N TYR A 32 -4.32 3.37 -8.15
CA TYR A 32 -5.46 4.28 -7.99
C TYR A 32 -5.05 5.65 -7.45
N ILE A 33 -4.19 5.67 -6.43
CA ILE A 33 -3.64 6.93 -5.88
C ILE A 33 -2.84 7.68 -6.96
N SER A 34 -2.06 6.96 -7.77
CA SER A 34 -1.28 7.52 -8.87
C SER A 34 -2.19 8.21 -9.90
N GLU A 35 -3.27 7.56 -10.33
CA GLU A 35 -4.27 8.16 -11.24
C GLU A 35 -4.85 9.48 -10.67
N ILE A 36 -5.19 9.50 -9.38
CA ILE A 36 -5.68 10.70 -8.72
C ILE A 36 -4.61 11.80 -8.69
N ALA A 37 -3.37 11.44 -8.38
CA ALA A 37 -2.24 12.38 -8.34
C ALA A 37 -2.04 13.06 -9.70
N PHE A 38 -2.04 12.28 -10.79
CA PHE A 38 -1.91 12.80 -12.15
C PHE A 38 -3.11 13.65 -12.57
N ARG A 39 -4.34 13.20 -12.30
CA ARG A 39 -5.57 13.95 -12.64
C ARG A 39 -5.67 15.28 -11.89
N SER A 40 -5.27 15.31 -10.62
CA SER A 40 -5.30 16.52 -9.77
C SER A 40 -4.02 17.35 -9.85
N ARG A 41 -3.02 16.93 -10.64
CA ARG A 41 -1.65 17.48 -10.70
C ARG A 41 -1.06 17.72 -9.31
N THR A 42 -1.38 16.85 -8.35
CA THR A 42 -0.99 16.99 -6.95
C THR A 42 -0.15 15.79 -6.55
N PHE A 43 1.12 16.05 -6.22
CA PHE A 43 2.10 15.00 -5.89
C PHE A 43 2.59 15.07 -4.43
N SER A 44 2.11 16.04 -3.66
CA SER A 44 2.43 16.15 -2.24
C SER A 44 1.70 15.06 -1.47
N LYS A 45 2.44 14.23 -0.72
CA LYS A 45 1.91 13.15 0.13
C LYS A 45 0.72 13.61 0.97
N THR A 46 0.88 14.70 1.72
CA THR A 46 -0.17 15.22 2.62
C THR A 46 -1.42 15.64 1.86
N LYS A 47 -1.26 16.25 0.68
CA LYS A 47 -2.39 16.69 -0.15
C LYS A 47 -3.12 15.50 -0.77
N ILE A 48 -2.39 14.56 -1.37
CA ILE A 48 -2.96 13.32 -1.91
C ILE A 48 -3.71 12.55 -0.83
N GLN A 49 -3.09 12.37 0.35
CA GLN A 49 -3.72 11.65 1.45
C GLN A 49 -5.05 12.30 1.85
N ARG A 50 -5.11 13.64 1.97
CA ARG A 50 -6.37 14.34 2.24
C ARG A 50 -7.42 14.13 1.14
N LEU A 51 -6.99 14.01 -0.12
CA LEU A 51 -7.88 13.85 -1.26
C LEU A 51 -8.49 12.44 -1.38
N CYS A 52 -7.75 11.39 -1.02
CA CYS A 52 -8.15 10.02 -1.36
C CYS A 52 -8.07 9.00 -0.21
N TYR A 53 -7.75 9.41 1.02
CA TYR A 53 -7.55 8.47 2.13
C TYR A 53 -8.78 7.60 2.42
N TYR A 54 -9.96 8.23 2.55
CA TYR A 54 -11.19 7.48 2.83
C TYR A 54 -11.58 6.59 1.63
N ASP A 55 -11.49 7.11 0.40
CA ASP A 55 -11.74 6.34 -0.82
C ASP A 55 -10.86 5.10 -0.93
N VAL A 56 -9.55 5.25 -0.66
CA VAL A 56 -8.59 4.13 -0.69
C VAL A 56 -8.91 3.12 0.41
N ARG A 57 -9.25 3.59 1.62
CA ARG A 57 -9.58 2.72 2.75
C ARG A 57 -10.83 1.88 2.48
N GLU A 58 -11.88 2.49 1.93
CA GLU A 58 -13.12 1.80 1.59
C GLU A 58 -12.93 0.82 0.42
N LYS A 59 -12.24 1.24 -0.65
CA LYS A 59 -12.09 0.42 -1.86
C LYS A 59 -11.16 -0.77 -1.69
N PHE A 60 -10.06 -0.61 -0.97
CA PHE A 60 -9.02 -1.64 -0.89
C PHE A 60 -9.01 -2.38 0.44
N GLY A 61 -9.81 -1.93 1.44
CA GLY A 61 -9.88 -2.57 2.76
C GLY A 61 -8.55 -2.59 3.49
N LEU A 62 -7.60 -1.74 3.08
CA LEU A 62 -6.29 -1.63 3.70
C LEU A 62 -6.45 -0.84 4.99
N SER A 63 -6.25 -1.51 6.13
CA SER A 63 -6.04 -0.79 7.40
C SER A 63 -4.66 -0.14 7.34
N ALA A 64 -4.64 1.19 7.27
CA ALA A 64 -3.42 1.98 7.47
C ALA A 64 -2.92 1.85 8.91
#